data_AF-A0A669EIZ9-F1
#
_entry.id   AF-A0A669EIZ9-F1
#
_cell.length_a   1.000
_cell.length_b   1.000
_cell.length_c   1.000
_cell.angle_alpha   90.00
_cell.angle_beta   90.00
_cell.angle_gamma   90.00
#
_symmetry.space_group_name_H-M   'P 1'
#
loop_
_entity.id
_entity.type
_entity.pdbx_description
1 polymer ?
#
loop_
_entity_poly.entity_id
_entity_poly.type
_entity_poly.pdbx_seq_one_letter_code
_entity_poly.pdbx_strand_id
1 'polypeptide(L)'
;MLLMAIYWVTEVIPLSMTAMLPAILFPLLGIMSSSNVAKEYFNNFHFLLVGVVCLATSIEKWGLHRRVALRLVTLVGVNPAWLLLGFMSGCAFLSMWVQNTSAVTMVMPIVDAVLQQILKAHEEGYSGEDNPTLELDGTCTDSILYKKSQPAADEVRRQGRMLCKAMCIGIAYSSSIGGITTLPGTSANLIFSEYLNQVYPDCNSINFGNWLLLCLPISVIMLLLTWFWLYWLFIGSDFKFLWQCRGEQSERERAVKKVLEDEYKKLGAISSQEIFTGVVFVVMILLWLTRSPGFIPGWGSLFPHKSNYITDATVALVLGVLLFFVPAHGPSRKYESMISWKEFQASMPWQVALLVGGGFALAKGAEESGLSLWVARLMTPLGDLPVLATVTIACLIVTTLTEVTSNAATITIFLPILSPLAEAIHVNPLYILIPATLCTSFSFLLPVSNPPNAVVYAYGHITIMDMVKAGLGVNMIGVLALLLAIATWGIPLFSLDTYPEWAPTFNSTTP
;
A
#
# COMPACT_ATOMS: atom_id res chain seq x y z
N MET A 1 25.98 -0.68 -10.71
CA MET A 1 24.51 -0.81 -10.92
C MET A 1 24.08 -2.24 -11.20
N LEU A 2 24.60 -2.91 -12.24
CA LEU A 2 24.15 -4.25 -12.63
C LEU A 2 24.30 -5.31 -11.51
N LEU A 3 25.41 -5.29 -10.76
CA LEU A 3 25.59 -6.14 -9.57
C LEU A 3 24.48 -5.95 -8.53
N MET A 4 24.17 -4.69 -8.19
CA MET A 4 23.10 -4.34 -7.26
C MET A 4 21.75 -4.84 -7.76
N ALA A 5 21.45 -4.61 -9.05
CA ALA A 5 20.21 -5.06 -9.67
C ALA A 5 20.08 -6.59 -9.60
N ILE A 6 21.13 -7.34 -9.92
CA ILE A 6 21.12 -8.80 -9.78
C ILE A 6 20.86 -9.18 -8.32
N TYR A 7 21.56 -8.60 -7.36
CA TYR A 7 21.45 -8.99 -5.95
C TYR A 7 20.09 -8.62 -5.34
N TRP A 8 19.50 -7.51 -5.77
CA TRP A 8 18.16 -7.09 -5.36
C TRP A 8 17.05 -7.93 -6.02
N VAL A 9 17.20 -8.32 -7.29
CA VAL A 9 16.23 -9.18 -7.98
C VAL A 9 16.32 -10.63 -7.49
N THR A 10 17.52 -11.14 -7.24
CA THR A 10 17.74 -12.53 -6.79
C THR A 10 17.65 -12.69 -5.27
N GLU A 11 17.66 -11.59 -4.52
CA GLU A 11 17.67 -11.55 -3.05
C GLU A 11 18.69 -12.49 -2.39
N VAL A 12 19.85 -12.72 -3.04
CA VAL A 12 20.92 -13.61 -2.54
C VAL A 12 21.47 -13.12 -1.18
N ILE A 13 21.40 -11.82 -0.93
CA ILE A 13 21.78 -11.16 0.32
C ILE A 13 20.58 -10.27 0.74
N PRO A 14 20.29 -10.10 2.05
CA PRO A 14 19.22 -9.22 2.51
C PRO A 14 19.28 -7.82 1.85
N LEU A 15 18.12 -7.30 1.44
CA LEU A 15 18.01 -6.07 0.64
C LEU A 15 18.80 -4.89 1.22
N SER A 16 18.75 -4.70 2.54
CA SER A 16 19.47 -3.63 3.25
C SER A 16 20.98 -3.82 3.25
N MET A 17 21.47 -5.07 3.26
CA MET A 17 22.90 -5.37 3.18
C MET A 17 23.42 -5.18 1.75
N THR A 18 22.65 -5.59 0.75
CA THR A 18 22.92 -5.24 -0.65
C THR A 18 22.98 -3.73 -0.83
N ALA A 19 22.05 -3.00 -0.21
CA ALA A 19 22.01 -1.54 -0.22
C ALA A 19 23.23 -0.88 0.42
N MET A 20 24.04 -1.58 1.24
CA MET A 20 25.29 -1.05 1.80
C MET A 20 26.51 -1.25 0.89
N LEU A 21 26.40 -2.07 -0.17
CA LEU A 21 27.51 -2.30 -1.09
C LEU A 21 28.05 -1.04 -1.76
N PRO A 22 27.24 -0.03 -2.16
CA PRO A 22 27.76 1.24 -2.68
C PRO A 22 28.76 1.93 -1.73
N ALA A 23 28.50 1.90 -0.42
CA ALA A 23 29.41 2.46 0.60
C ALA A 23 30.79 1.80 0.63
N ILE A 24 30.88 0.54 0.18
CA ILE A 24 32.14 -0.22 0.09
C ILE A 24 32.76 -0.06 -1.30
N LEU A 25 31.96 -0.27 -2.35
CA LEU A 25 32.44 -0.40 -3.72
C LEU A 25 32.81 0.95 -4.34
N PHE A 26 32.07 2.03 -4.08
CA PHE A 26 32.38 3.31 -4.73
C PHE A 26 33.71 3.91 -4.31
N PRO A 27 34.10 3.90 -3.01
CA PRO A 27 35.44 4.32 -2.62
C PRO A 27 36.53 3.41 -3.19
N LEU A 28 36.31 2.09 -3.21
CA LEU A 28 37.28 1.13 -3.74
C LEU A 28 37.50 1.26 -5.25
N LEU A 29 36.44 1.59 -5.99
CA LEU A 29 36.46 1.78 -7.44
C LEU A 29 36.84 3.21 -7.85
N GLY A 30 37.06 4.12 -6.89
CA GLY A 30 37.41 5.51 -7.18
C GLY A 30 36.28 6.35 -7.76
N ILE A 31 35.01 5.95 -7.57
CA ILE A 31 33.83 6.66 -8.10
C ILE A 31 33.46 7.83 -7.17
N MET A 32 33.45 7.60 -5.86
CA MET A 32 33.10 8.61 -4.86
C MET A 32 33.90 8.41 -3.58
N SER A 33 34.22 9.50 -2.86
CA SER A 33 34.86 9.41 -1.54
C SER A 33 33.91 8.79 -0.49
N SER A 34 34.44 8.07 0.49
CA SER A 34 33.64 7.43 1.54
C SER A 34 32.76 8.41 2.33
N SER A 35 33.24 9.62 2.58
CA SER A 35 32.45 10.67 3.25
C SER A 35 31.29 11.16 2.40
N ASN A 36 31.45 11.24 1.07
CA ASN A 36 30.38 11.67 0.20
C ASN A 36 29.32 10.58 0.08
N VAL A 37 29.74 9.32 -0.09
CA VAL A 37 28.80 8.19 -0.14
C VAL A 37 28.02 8.07 1.17
N ALA A 38 28.66 8.25 2.33
CA ALA A 38 27.99 8.17 3.62
C ALA A 38 26.90 9.25 3.82
N LYS A 39 27.06 10.45 3.24
CA LYS A 39 26.04 11.51 3.30
C LYS A 39 24.76 11.12 2.58
N GLU A 40 24.87 10.32 1.51
CA GLU A 40 23.69 9.84 0.77
C GLU A 40 22.82 8.87 1.59
N TYR A 41 23.36 8.24 2.64
CA TYR A 41 22.59 7.30 3.45
C TYR A 41 21.68 7.94 4.50
N PHE A 42 21.82 9.22 4.84
CA PHE A 42 21.01 9.84 5.91
C PHE A 42 20.52 11.24 5.53
N ASN A 43 19.42 11.29 4.79
CA ASN A 43 18.77 12.53 4.34
C ASN A 43 17.42 12.82 5.05
N ASN A 44 16.76 13.92 4.67
CA ASN A 44 15.52 14.44 5.25
C ASN A 44 14.41 13.39 5.37
N PHE A 45 14.34 12.46 4.42
CA PHE A 45 13.51 11.26 4.47
C PHE A 45 13.56 10.50 5.80
N HIS A 46 14.74 10.31 6.39
CA HIS A 46 14.88 9.54 7.63
C HIS A 46 14.14 10.20 8.78
N PHE A 47 14.12 11.53 8.83
CA PHE A 47 13.34 12.27 9.83
C PHE A 47 11.83 12.16 9.59
N LEU A 48 11.39 12.17 8.33
CA LEU A 48 9.99 11.94 7.99
C LEU A 48 9.55 10.53 8.45
N LEU A 49 10.37 9.52 8.12
CA LEU A 49 10.12 8.13 8.49
C LEU A 49 10.03 7.97 10.01
N VAL A 50 10.95 8.57 10.77
CA VAL A 50 10.93 8.55 12.25
C VAL A 50 9.61 9.13 12.78
N GLY A 51 9.20 10.32 12.32
CA GLY A 51 8.00 10.98 12.81
C GLY A 51 6.72 10.19 12.52
N VAL A 52 6.60 9.67 11.30
CA VAL A 52 5.46 8.85 10.88
C VAL A 52 5.41 7.53 11.68
N VAL A 53 6.54 6.86 11.85
CA VAL A 53 6.60 5.61 12.62
C VAL A 53 6.19 5.85 14.07
N CYS A 54 6.63 6.95 14.70
CA CYS A 54 6.19 7.30 16.06
C CYS A 54 4.66 7.38 16.17
N LEU A 55 4.01 8.03 15.20
CA LEU A 55 2.56 8.13 15.19
C LEU A 55 1.90 6.77 14.90
N ALA A 56 2.42 6.00 13.94
CA ALA A 56 1.92 4.67 13.62
C ALA A 56 2.01 3.73 14.84
N THR A 57 3.13 3.74 15.56
CA THR A 57 3.32 2.99 16.81
C THR A 57 2.31 3.40 17.87
N SER A 58 2.00 4.71 18.00
CA SER A 58 0.95 5.16 18.94
C SER A 58 -0.43 4.66 18.52
N ILE A 59 -0.77 4.75 17.23
CA ILE A 59 -2.05 4.27 16.69
C ILE A 59 -2.20 2.75 16.91
N GLU A 60 -1.11 2.00 16.75
CA GLU A 60 -1.07 0.56 16.98
C GLU A 60 -1.22 0.21 18.46
N LYS A 61 -0.39 0.81 19.32
CA LYS A 61 -0.38 0.57 20.78
C LYS A 61 -1.76 0.79 21.42
N TRP A 62 -2.44 1.87 21.04
CA TRP A 62 -3.73 2.25 21.64
C TRP A 62 -4.94 1.67 20.91
N GLY A 63 -4.75 0.90 19.82
CA GLY A 63 -5.85 0.21 19.15
C GLY A 63 -6.83 1.10 18.37
N LEU A 64 -6.48 2.37 18.14
CA LEU A 64 -7.33 3.33 17.41
C LEU A 64 -7.70 2.81 16.01
N HIS A 65 -6.71 2.25 15.31
CA HIS A 65 -6.88 1.65 13.98
C HIS A 65 -7.95 0.54 13.97
N ARG A 66 -7.95 -0.37 14.95
CA ARG A 66 -8.90 -1.49 15.04
C ARG A 66 -10.33 -0.98 15.24
N ARG A 67 -10.53 0.08 16.04
CA ARG A 67 -11.85 0.70 16.24
C ARG A 67 -12.38 1.33 14.96
N VAL A 68 -11.54 2.04 14.22
CA VAL A 68 -11.92 2.68 12.95
C VAL A 68 -12.25 1.62 11.89
N ALA A 69 -11.41 0.60 11.73
CA ALA A 69 -11.64 -0.48 10.77
C ALA A 69 -12.94 -1.25 11.05
N LEU A 70 -13.21 -1.65 12.30
CA LEU A 70 -14.46 -2.34 12.64
C LEU A 70 -15.68 -1.45 12.41
N ARG A 71 -15.61 -0.15 12.73
CA ARG A 71 -16.69 0.78 12.41
C ARG A 71 -16.97 0.83 10.91
N LEU A 72 -15.93 0.94 10.08
CA LEU A 72 -16.09 0.95 8.61
C LEU A 72 -16.79 -0.32 8.13
N VAL A 73 -16.38 -1.50 8.59
CA VAL A 73 -17.01 -2.78 8.22
C VAL A 73 -18.48 -2.83 8.65
N THR A 74 -18.80 -2.40 9.88
CA THR A 74 -20.18 -2.41 10.38
C THR A 74 -21.11 -1.42 9.67
N LEU A 75 -20.57 -0.34 9.08
CA LEU A 75 -21.36 0.67 8.36
C LEU A 75 -21.80 0.18 6.97
N VAL A 76 -20.95 -0.58 6.27
CA VAL A 76 -21.21 -1.00 4.88
C VAL A 76 -22.27 -2.11 4.81
N GLY A 77 -22.30 -3.01 5.78
CA GLY A 77 -23.33 -4.05 5.92
C GLY A 77 -22.79 -5.48 5.89
N VAL A 78 -23.70 -6.44 6.05
CA VAL A 78 -23.39 -7.86 6.26
C VAL A 78 -23.69 -8.78 5.08
N ASN A 79 -24.29 -8.23 4.01
CA ASN A 79 -24.45 -8.95 2.75
C ASN A 79 -23.05 -9.27 2.17
N PRO A 80 -22.79 -10.48 1.64
CA PRO A 80 -21.47 -10.89 1.14
C PRO A 80 -20.75 -9.88 0.24
N ALA A 81 -21.47 -9.20 -0.66
CA ALA A 81 -20.88 -8.20 -1.55
C ALA A 81 -20.42 -6.94 -0.80
N TRP A 82 -21.28 -6.42 0.07
CA TRP A 82 -21.03 -5.24 0.90
C TRP A 82 -20.03 -5.53 2.01
N LEU A 83 -20.04 -6.75 2.55
CA LEU A 83 -19.09 -7.23 3.54
C LEU A 83 -17.68 -7.30 2.95
N LEU A 84 -17.53 -7.79 1.71
CA LEU A 84 -16.26 -7.73 0.99
C LEU A 84 -15.77 -6.28 0.85
N LEU A 85 -16.63 -5.36 0.39
CA LEU A 85 -16.27 -3.95 0.27
C LEU A 85 -15.92 -3.31 1.63
N GLY A 86 -16.63 -3.68 2.70
CA GLY A 86 -16.38 -3.21 4.06
C GLY A 86 -14.99 -3.61 4.55
N PHE A 87 -14.59 -4.88 4.36
CA PHE A 87 -13.25 -5.34 4.71
C PHE A 87 -12.17 -4.73 3.80
N MET A 88 -12.42 -4.63 2.50
CA MET A 88 -11.49 -4.00 1.56
C MET A 88 -11.27 -2.52 1.87
N SER A 89 -12.34 -1.75 2.10
CA SER A 89 -12.25 -0.33 2.45
C SER A 89 -11.61 -0.09 3.82
N GLY A 90 -11.94 -0.92 4.81
CA GLY A 90 -11.28 -0.90 6.12
C GLY A 90 -9.78 -1.18 6.01
N CYS A 91 -9.38 -2.22 5.28
CA CYS A 91 -7.98 -2.57 5.08
C CYS A 91 -7.22 -1.52 4.26
N ALA A 92 -7.81 -1.02 3.17
CA ALA A 92 -7.22 0.06 2.37
C ALA A 92 -7.00 1.32 3.21
N PHE A 93 -8.00 1.73 4.01
CA PHE A 93 -7.88 2.88 4.91
C PHE A 93 -6.74 2.70 5.92
N LEU A 94 -6.61 1.52 6.54
CA LEU A 94 -5.50 1.24 7.45
C LEU A 94 -4.15 1.33 6.74
N SER A 95 -4.07 0.79 5.54
CA SER A 95 -2.85 0.76 4.73
C SER A 95 -2.42 2.14 4.23
N MET A 96 -3.29 3.15 4.27
CA MET A 96 -2.91 4.54 4.00
C MET A 96 -1.95 5.10 5.06
N TRP A 97 -1.91 4.52 6.26
CA TRP A 97 -1.19 5.10 7.40
C TRP A 97 -0.21 4.13 8.05
N VAL A 98 -0.43 2.84 7.86
CA VAL A 98 0.38 1.75 8.40
C VAL A 98 0.88 0.91 7.24
N GLN A 99 2.03 0.27 7.40
CA GLN A 99 2.61 -0.61 6.38
C GLN A 99 1.61 -1.71 5.95
N ASN A 100 1.56 -1.99 4.64
CA ASN A 100 0.60 -2.91 4.03
C ASN A 100 0.51 -4.28 4.72
N THR A 101 1.67 -4.87 5.06
CA THR A 101 1.72 -6.18 5.74
C THR A 101 1.06 -6.12 7.10
N SER A 102 1.35 -5.09 7.90
CA SER A 102 0.75 -4.90 9.21
C SER A 102 -0.77 -4.76 9.10
N ALA A 103 -1.27 -3.95 8.15
CA ALA A 103 -2.71 -3.78 7.92
C ALA A 103 -3.41 -5.13 7.62
N VAL A 104 -2.82 -5.98 6.77
CA VAL A 104 -3.36 -7.32 6.50
C VAL A 104 -3.31 -8.22 7.73
N THR A 105 -2.18 -8.27 8.44
CA THR A 105 -2.06 -9.12 9.64
C THR A 105 -3.04 -8.74 10.76
N MET A 106 -3.45 -7.47 10.83
CA MET A 106 -4.45 -6.99 11.78
C MET A 106 -5.88 -7.37 11.38
N VAL A 107 -6.20 -7.33 10.08
CA VAL A 107 -7.56 -7.55 9.56
C VAL A 107 -7.86 -9.04 9.36
N MET A 108 -6.87 -9.84 8.98
CA MET A 108 -7.06 -11.26 8.65
C MET A 108 -7.64 -12.12 9.77
N PRO A 109 -7.24 -12.00 11.06
CA PRO A 109 -7.85 -12.78 12.14
C PRO A 109 -9.35 -12.50 12.30
N ILE A 110 -9.78 -11.25 12.08
CA ILE A 110 -11.19 -10.84 12.16
C ILE A 110 -11.96 -11.47 10.99
N VAL A 111 -11.36 -11.43 9.80
CA VAL A 111 -11.96 -11.99 8.59
C VAL A 111 -12.06 -13.49 8.69
N ASP A 112 -11.01 -14.18 9.15
CA ASP A 112 -11.03 -15.63 9.34
C ASP A 112 -12.09 -16.04 10.37
N ALA A 113 -12.24 -15.30 11.48
CA ALA A 113 -13.33 -15.53 12.43
C ALA A 113 -14.73 -15.40 11.80
N VAL A 114 -14.94 -14.40 10.92
CA VAL A 114 -16.19 -14.22 10.17
C VAL A 114 -16.39 -15.32 9.13
N LEU A 115 -15.34 -15.71 8.42
CA LEU A 115 -15.37 -16.78 7.42
C LEU A 115 -15.71 -18.14 8.05
N GLN A 116 -15.12 -18.47 9.20
CA GLN A 116 -15.43 -19.70 9.93
C GLN A 116 -16.90 -19.76 10.36
N GLN A 117 -17.48 -18.63 10.77
CA GLN A 117 -18.89 -18.53 11.14
C GLN A 117 -19.81 -18.71 9.93
N ILE A 118 -19.42 -18.13 8.80
CA ILE A 118 -20.11 -18.32 7.51
C ILE A 118 -20.08 -19.79 7.07
N LEU A 119 -18.93 -20.46 7.20
CA LEU A 119 -18.78 -21.87 6.82
C LEU A 119 -19.56 -22.80 7.74
N LYS A 120 -19.55 -22.56 9.06
CA LYS A 120 -20.34 -23.34 10.02
C LYS A 120 -21.84 -23.23 9.76
N ALA A 121 -22.34 -22.01 9.50
CA ALA A 121 -23.75 -21.81 9.16
C ALA A 121 -24.18 -22.55 7.88
N HIS A 122 -23.25 -22.76 6.93
CA HIS A 122 -23.50 -23.58 5.74
C HIS A 122 -23.59 -25.09 6.05
N GLU A 123 -22.86 -25.57 7.05
CA GLU A 123 -22.89 -26.98 7.45
C GLU A 123 -24.13 -27.29 8.32
N GLU A 124 -24.51 -26.38 9.23
CA GLU A 124 -25.65 -26.56 10.13
C GLU A 124 -27.01 -26.49 9.41
N GLY A 125 -27.15 -25.64 8.38
CA GLY A 125 -28.38 -25.53 7.57
C GLY A 125 -28.79 -26.83 6.86
N TYR A 126 -27.87 -27.77 6.68
CA TYR A 126 -28.15 -29.11 6.13
C TYR A 126 -28.51 -30.15 7.18
N SER A 127 -28.15 -29.94 8.45
CA SER A 127 -28.45 -30.89 9.53
C SER A 127 -29.87 -30.74 10.11
N GLY A 128 -30.59 -29.67 9.73
CA GLY A 128 -31.91 -29.33 10.25
C GLY A 128 -33.11 -29.80 9.43
N GLU A 129 -32.92 -30.39 8.24
CA GLU A 129 -34.04 -30.87 7.39
C GLU A 129 -34.28 -32.38 7.44
N ASP A 130 -33.40 -33.17 8.06
CA ASP A 130 -33.62 -34.61 8.23
C ASP A 130 -34.17 -34.93 9.63
N ASN A 131 -35.44 -34.61 9.86
CA ASN A 131 -36.18 -35.14 10.99
C ASN A 131 -37.24 -36.14 10.47
N PRO A 132 -36.90 -37.42 10.23
CA PRO A 132 -37.89 -38.44 9.98
C PRO A 132 -38.57 -38.74 11.31
N THR A 133 -39.64 -37.98 11.59
CA THR A 133 -40.60 -38.37 12.59
C THR A 133 -41.33 -39.60 12.04
N LEU A 134 -41.26 -40.72 12.77
CA LEU A 134 -42.12 -41.90 12.65
C LEU A 134 -42.09 -42.64 11.31
N GLU A 135 -41.29 -43.70 11.21
CA GLU A 135 -41.81 -45.05 10.91
C GLU A 135 -40.96 -46.08 11.69
N LEU A 136 -41.51 -46.59 12.79
CA LEU A 136 -41.15 -47.91 13.31
C LEU A 136 -41.84 -48.92 12.40
N ASP A 137 -41.13 -49.54 11.47
CA ASP A 137 -41.35 -50.96 11.19
C ASP A 137 -40.11 -51.62 10.60
N GLY A 138 -39.88 -52.87 10.99
CA GLY A 138 -38.60 -53.55 10.84
C GLY A 138 -38.33 -54.10 9.45
N THR A 139 -37.06 -54.06 9.04
CA THR A 139 -36.29 -55.20 8.51
C THR A 139 -34.84 -54.80 8.21
N CYS A 140 -33.90 -55.64 8.64
CA CYS A 140 -32.48 -55.53 8.29
C CYS A 140 -32.24 -55.96 6.83
N THR A 141 -31.78 -55.04 5.98
CA THR A 141 -30.94 -55.38 4.82
C THR A 141 -30.17 -54.16 4.31
N ASP A 142 -28.85 -54.35 4.10
CA ASP A 142 -27.92 -53.56 3.29
C ASP A 142 -27.55 -52.12 3.71
N SER A 143 -26.71 -52.02 4.73
CA SER A 143 -25.93 -50.83 5.06
C SER A 143 -24.66 -50.69 4.21
N ILE A 144 -24.78 -50.61 2.89
CA ILE A 144 -23.77 -49.99 2.02
C ILE A 144 -24.41 -48.72 1.45
N LEU A 145 -24.36 -47.71 2.32
CA LEU A 145 -24.96 -46.41 2.18
C LEU A 145 -24.48 -45.71 0.90
N TYR A 146 -25.41 -45.52 -0.03
CA TYR A 146 -25.34 -44.56 -1.13
C TYR A 146 -24.95 -43.17 -0.58
N LYS A 147 -23.66 -42.85 -0.55
CA LYS A 147 -23.18 -41.47 -0.39
C LYS A 147 -23.28 -40.76 -1.74
N LYS A 148 -24.50 -40.59 -2.22
CA LYS A 148 -24.79 -39.75 -3.39
C LYS A 148 -24.71 -38.32 -2.89
N SER A 149 -23.58 -37.65 -3.14
CA SER A 149 -23.39 -36.22 -2.88
C SER A 149 -24.59 -35.46 -3.45
N GLN A 150 -25.40 -34.85 -2.58
CA GLN A 150 -26.52 -34.05 -3.03
C GLN A 150 -25.96 -32.82 -3.77
N PRO A 151 -26.31 -32.57 -5.04
CA PRO A 151 -25.73 -31.49 -5.84
C PRO A 151 -25.97 -30.09 -5.24
N ALA A 152 -27.02 -29.91 -4.44
CA ALA A 152 -27.30 -28.66 -3.74
C ALA A 152 -26.29 -28.36 -2.61
N ALA A 153 -25.89 -29.39 -1.84
CA ALA A 153 -24.94 -29.22 -0.73
C ALA A 153 -23.53 -28.89 -1.23
N ASP A 154 -23.14 -29.48 -2.36
CA ASP A 154 -21.87 -29.20 -3.02
C ASP A 154 -21.79 -27.77 -3.58
N GLU A 155 -22.90 -27.24 -4.12
CA GLU A 155 -22.97 -25.89 -4.67
C GLU A 155 -22.91 -24.81 -3.56
N VAL A 156 -23.61 -25.02 -2.44
CA VAL A 156 -23.55 -24.15 -1.26
C VAL A 156 -22.14 -24.13 -0.67
N ARG A 157 -21.51 -25.31 -0.50
CA ARG A 157 -20.12 -25.41 -0.03
C ARG A 157 -19.11 -24.77 -0.99
N ARG A 158 -19.39 -24.80 -2.28
CA ARG A 158 -18.61 -24.09 -3.30
C ARG A 158 -18.75 -22.57 -3.14
N GLN A 159 -19.96 -22.04 -2.95
CA GLN A 159 -20.20 -20.60 -2.73
C GLN A 159 -19.47 -20.09 -1.47
N GLY A 160 -19.53 -20.84 -0.36
CA GLY A 160 -18.80 -20.50 0.87
C GLY A 160 -17.28 -20.40 0.65
N ARG A 161 -16.70 -21.37 -0.05
CA ARG A 161 -15.26 -21.36 -0.40
C ARG A 161 -14.89 -20.21 -1.34
N MET A 162 -15.72 -19.91 -2.34
CA MET A 162 -15.44 -18.78 -3.23
C MET A 162 -15.49 -17.44 -2.50
N LEU A 163 -16.40 -17.27 -1.55
CA LEU A 163 -16.42 -16.08 -0.70
C LEU A 163 -15.16 -15.96 0.17
N CYS A 164 -14.67 -17.08 0.73
CA CYS A 164 -13.41 -17.09 1.48
C CYS A 164 -12.24 -16.61 0.61
N LYS A 165 -12.15 -17.14 -0.62
CA LYS A 165 -11.14 -16.71 -1.60
C LYS A 165 -11.23 -15.22 -1.91
N ALA A 166 -12.45 -14.73 -2.21
CA ALA A 166 -12.69 -13.34 -2.53
C ALA A 166 -12.29 -12.40 -1.38
N MET A 167 -12.64 -12.74 -0.13
CA MET A 167 -12.27 -11.93 1.04
C MET A 167 -10.76 -11.92 1.27
N CYS A 168 -10.10 -13.09 1.26
CA CYS A 168 -8.65 -13.17 1.47
C CYS A 168 -7.87 -12.37 0.40
N ILE A 169 -8.21 -12.56 -0.87
CA ILE A 169 -7.58 -11.83 -1.99
C ILE A 169 -7.91 -10.34 -1.92
N GLY A 170 -9.17 -10.00 -1.64
CA GLY A 170 -9.63 -8.62 -1.50
C GLY A 170 -8.86 -7.84 -0.45
N ILE A 171 -8.59 -8.44 0.71
CA ILE A 171 -7.81 -7.82 1.79
C ILE A 171 -6.38 -7.55 1.34
N ALA A 172 -5.69 -8.57 0.80
CA ALA A 172 -4.31 -8.39 0.33
C ALA A 172 -4.22 -7.27 -0.71
N TYR A 173 -5.09 -7.28 -1.72
CA TYR A 173 -5.06 -6.27 -2.79
C TYR A 173 -5.44 -4.88 -2.29
N SER A 174 -6.47 -4.81 -1.44
CA SER A 174 -6.89 -3.53 -0.86
C SER A 174 -5.81 -2.89 0.01
N SER A 175 -4.94 -3.67 0.66
CA SER A 175 -3.80 -3.13 1.40
C SER A 175 -2.82 -2.40 0.46
N SER A 176 -2.40 -3.03 -0.64
CA SER A 176 -1.51 -2.37 -1.61
C SER A 176 -2.17 -1.17 -2.29
N ILE A 177 -3.48 -1.24 -2.59
CA ILE A 177 -4.26 -0.10 -3.13
C ILE A 177 -4.37 1.04 -2.10
N GLY A 178 -4.51 0.73 -0.82
CA GLY A 178 -4.51 1.72 0.24
C GLY A 178 -3.15 2.41 0.38
N GLY A 179 -2.07 1.62 0.34
CA GLY A 179 -0.69 2.08 0.51
C GLY A 179 -0.23 3.11 -0.53
N ILE A 180 -0.80 3.12 -1.74
CA ILE A 180 -0.45 4.13 -2.74
C ILE A 180 -1.03 5.52 -2.44
N THR A 181 -2.07 5.62 -1.61
CA THR A 181 -2.86 6.84 -1.41
C THR A 181 -2.06 7.97 -0.77
N THR A 182 -1.17 7.65 0.17
CA THR A 182 -0.37 8.61 0.91
C THR A 182 1.11 8.32 0.69
N LEU A 183 1.98 9.32 0.89
CA LEU A 183 3.42 9.08 0.89
C LEU A 183 3.87 8.01 1.89
N PRO A 184 3.47 8.05 3.19
CA PRO A 184 3.94 7.05 4.16
C PRO A 184 3.37 5.64 3.97
N GLY A 185 2.31 5.47 3.17
CA GLY A 185 1.63 4.17 3.04
C GLY A 185 2.52 3.05 2.49
N THR A 186 3.42 3.37 1.56
CA THR A 186 4.36 2.39 0.99
C THR A 186 5.78 2.94 0.89
N SER A 187 6.76 2.04 1.09
CA SER A 187 8.18 2.35 0.95
C SER A 187 8.55 2.89 -0.44
N ALA A 188 7.85 2.47 -1.50
CA ALA A 188 8.14 2.94 -2.85
C ALA A 188 7.85 4.44 -3.04
N ASN A 189 6.72 4.93 -2.49
CA ASN A 189 6.33 6.35 -2.54
C ASN A 189 7.34 7.22 -1.81
N LEU A 190 7.82 6.72 -0.66
CA LEU A 190 8.84 7.36 0.15
C LEU A 190 10.19 7.46 -0.57
N ILE A 191 10.63 6.36 -1.21
CA ILE A 191 11.86 6.35 -2.03
C ILE A 191 11.75 7.37 -3.16
N PHE A 192 10.63 7.39 -3.87
CA PHE A 192 10.38 8.34 -4.95
C PHE A 192 10.44 9.80 -4.51
N SER A 193 9.73 10.14 -3.43
CA SER A 193 9.68 11.54 -2.96
C SER A 193 11.05 12.06 -2.60
N GLU A 194 11.90 11.22 -2.00
CA GLU A 194 13.23 11.63 -1.62
C GLU A 194 14.21 11.60 -2.80
N TYR A 195 14.07 10.65 -3.73
CA TYR A 195 14.81 10.69 -4.99
C TYR A 195 14.58 12.01 -5.73
N LEU A 196 13.32 12.48 -5.80
CA LEU A 196 13.01 13.78 -6.39
C LEU A 196 13.68 14.94 -5.63
N ASN A 197 13.65 14.94 -4.30
CA ASN A 197 14.29 16.01 -3.52
C ASN A 197 15.81 16.10 -3.75
N GLN A 198 16.46 14.98 -4.08
CA GLN A 198 17.90 14.95 -4.32
C GLN A 198 18.27 15.29 -5.76
N VAL A 199 17.57 14.70 -6.73
CA VAL A 199 17.87 14.90 -8.16
C VAL A 199 17.28 16.21 -8.68
N TYR A 200 16.14 16.63 -8.13
CA TYR A 200 15.40 17.84 -8.52
C TYR A 200 15.06 18.69 -7.28
N PRO A 201 16.06 19.29 -6.62
CA PRO A 201 15.86 20.02 -5.36
C PRO A 201 14.92 21.23 -5.47
N ASP A 202 14.81 21.82 -6.66
CA ASP A 202 13.93 22.96 -6.93
C ASP A 202 12.48 22.54 -7.26
N CYS A 203 12.21 21.22 -7.35
CA CYS A 203 10.88 20.68 -7.59
C CYS A 203 10.03 20.67 -6.31
N ASN A 204 9.30 21.75 -6.07
CA ASN A 204 8.37 21.87 -4.94
C ASN A 204 6.96 21.30 -5.23
N SER A 205 6.76 20.65 -6.39
CA SER A 205 5.45 20.20 -6.84
C SER A 205 4.95 18.97 -6.08
N ILE A 206 5.84 18.13 -5.54
CA ILE A 206 5.49 16.91 -4.80
C ILE A 206 5.59 17.17 -3.29
N ASN A 207 4.45 17.46 -2.68
CA ASN A 207 4.26 17.51 -1.24
C ASN A 207 3.16 16.53 -0.82
N PHE A 208 2.97 16.34 0.49
CA PHE A 208 1.93 15.44 1.00
C PHE A 208 0.53 15.74 0.42
N GLY A 209 0.14 17.01 0.31
CA GLY A 209 -1.17 17.40 -0.19
C GLY A 209 -1.37 17.07 -1.66
N ASN A 210 -0.42 17.44 -2.53
CA ASN A 210 -0.50 17.17 -3.96
C ASN A 210 -0.45 15.67 -4.26
N TRP A 211 0.37 14.91 -3.52
CA TRP A 211 0.40 13.45 -3.65
C TRP A 211 -0.94 12.83 -3.28
N LEU A 212 -1.54 13.26 -2.16
CA LEU A 212 -2.85 12.77 -1.73
C LEU A 212 -3.94 13.13 -2.75
N LEU A 213 -3.93 14.35 -3.28
CA LEU A 213 -4.89 14.79 -4.30
C LEU A 213 -4.79 13.97 -5.60
N LEU A 214 -3.58 13.56 -5.98
CA LEU A 214 -3.39 12.66 -7.12
C LEU A 214 -3.87 11.24 -6.81
N CYS A 215 -3.41 10.66 -5.70
CA CYS A 215 -3.46 9.22 -5.46
C CYS A 215 -4.76 8.76 -4.78
N LEU A 216 -5.45 9.62 -4.03
CA LEU A 216 -6.73 9.27 -3.40
C LEU A 216 -7.83 8.94 -4.43
N PRO A 217 -8.04 9.73 -5.50
CA PRO A 217 -8.96 9.33 -6.57
C PRO A 217 -8.56 8.02 -7.25
N ILE A 218 -7.26 7.81 -7.49
CA ILE A 218 -6.74 6.58 -8.10
C ILE A 218 -7.08 5.38 -7.22
N SER A 219 -6.77 5.45 -5.92
CA SER A 219 -7.01 4.34 -5.00
C SER A 219 -8.49 4.03 -4.81
N VAL A 220 -9.36 5.05 -4.77
CA VAL A 220 -10.83 4.86 -4.72
C VAL A 220 -11.35 4.17 -5.98
N ILE A 221 -10.94 4.63 -7.17
CA ILE A 221 -11.32 4.00 -8.45
C ILE A 221 -10.84 2.56 -8.48
N MET A 222 -9.57 2.32 -8.16
CA MET A 222 -9.00 0.97 -8.12
C MET A 222 -9.72 0.07 -7.12
N LEU A 223 -10.02 0.56 -5.92
CA LEU A 223 -10.69 -0.21 -4.87
C LEU A 223 -12.10 -0.65 -5.32
N LEU A 224 -12.87 0.27 -5.89
CA LEU A 224 -14.23 -0.01 -6.36
C LEU A 224 -14.23 -0.96 -7.56
N LEU A 225 -13.35 -0.75 -8.53
CA LEU A 225 -13.22 -1.63 -9.70
C LEU A 225 -12.69 -3.02 -9.31
N THR A 226 -11.76 -3.09 -8.37
CA THR A 226 -11.25 -4.36 -7.82
C THR A 226 -12.34 -5.10 -7.08
N TRP A 227 -13.14 -4.40 -6.27
CA TRP A 227 -14.30 -5.00 -5.59
C TRP A 227 -15.29 -5.59 -6.59
N PHE A 228 -15.64 -4.84 -7.62
CA PHE A 228 -16.53 -5.32 -8.69
C PHE A 228 -15.93 -6.54 -9.42
N TRP A 229 -14.64 -6.48 -9.76
CA TRP A 229 -13.92 -7.57 -10.41
C TRP A 229 -13.88 -8.85 -9.57
N LEU A 230 -13.55 -8.75 -8.27
CA LEU A 230 -13.50 -9.90 -7.37
C LEU A 230 -14.89 -10.48 -7.09
N TYR A 231 -15.91 -9.62 -6.98
CA TYR A 231 -17.30 -10.06 -6.86
C TYR A 231 -17.70 -10.88 -8.09
N TRP A 232 -17.44 -10.35 -9.29
CA TRP A 232 -17.77 -11.01 -10.55
C TRP A 232 -17.01 -12.34 -10.72
N LEU A 233 -15.73 -12.38 -10.36
CA LEU A 233 -14.86 -13.55 -10.54
C LEU A 233 -15.18 -14.71 -9.58
N PHE A 234 -15.52 -14.43 -8.33
CA PHE A 234 -15.67 -15.46 -7.29
C PHE A 234 -17.12 -15.65 -6.83
N ILE A 235 -17.91 -14.59 -6.68
CA ILE A 235 -19.24 -14.68 -6.05
C ILE A 235 -20.32 -14.90 -7.12
N GLY A 236 -20.29 -14.15 -8.21
CA GLY A 236 -21.20 -14.36 -9.35
C GLY A 236 -21.51 -13.09 -10.14
N SER A 237 -22.36 -13.23 -11.17
CA SER A 237 -22.77 -12.14 -12.07
C SER A 237 -24.09 -11.46 -11.69
N ASP A 238 -24.76 -11.92 -10.63
CA ASP A 238 -26.01 -11.34 -10.17
C ASP A 238 -25.75 -10.09 -9.31
N PHE A 239 -25.86 -8.92 -9.94
CA PHE A 239 -25.72 -7.60 -9.29
C PHE A 239 -27.04 -7.05 -8.72
N LYS A 240 -28.09 -7.89 -8.62
CA LYS A 240 -29.41 -7.50 -8.09
C LYS A 240 -29.34 -6.92 -6.67
N PHE A 241 -28.32 -7.30 -5.88
CA PHE A 241 -28.08 -6.77 -4.55
C PHE A 241 -27.81 -5.25 -4.52
N LEU A 242 -27.36 -4.64 -5.64
CA LEU A 242 -27.17 -3.18 -5.75
C LEU A 242 -28.50 -2.43 -5.79
N TRP A 243 -29.57 -3.09 -6.25
CA TRP A 243 -30.90 -2.51 -6.44
C TRP A 243 -31.93 -2.97 -5.40
N GLN A 244 -31.62 -4.02 -4.63
CA GLN A 244 -32.47 -4.51 -3.55
C GLN A 244 -32.33 -3.61 -2.32
N CYS A 245 -33.38 -2.83 -2.05
CA CYS A 245 -33.57 -2.17 -0.76
C CYS A 245 -33.57 -3.23 0.36
N ARG A 246 -32.78 -2.93 1.41
CA ARG A 246 -32.57 -3.69 2.66
C ARG A 246 -33.76 -4.61 3.02
N GLY A 247 -33.72 -5.84 2.51
CA GLY A 247 -34.71 -6.88 2.82
C GLY A 247 -34.50 -7.46 4.22
N GLU A 248 -35.28 -8.48 4.54
CA GLU A 248 -35.19 -9.19 5.82
C GLU A 248 -33.82 -9.89 5.96
N GLN A 249 -33.09 -9.60 7.04
CA GLN A 249 -31.76 -10.15 7.24
C GLN A 249 -31.84 -11.66 7.47
N SER A 250 -31.16 -12.42 6.60
CA SER A 250 -30.95 -13.87 6.76
C SER A 250 -30.29 -14.17 8.11
N GLU A 251 -30.56 -15.35 8.69
CA GLU A 251 -29.93 -15.80 9.94
C GLU A 251 -28.40 -15.73 9.88
N ARG A 252 -27.83 -16.00 8.70
CA ARG A 252 -26.39 -15.86 8.42
C ARG A 252 -25.89 -14.43 8.61
N GLU A 253 -26.63 -13.45 8.08
CA GLU A 253 -26.28 -12.04 8.21
C GLU A 253 -26.34 -11.58 9.68
N ARG A 254 -27.30 -12.10 10.45
CA ARG A 254 -27.38 -11.85 11.90
C ARG A 254 -26.21 -12.46 12.66
N ALA A 255 -25.80 -13.68 12.31
CA ALA A 255 -24.63 -14.33 12.92
C ALA A 255 -23.33 -13.55 12.64
N VAL A 256 -23.10 -13.14 11.38
CA VAL A 256 -21.94 -12.31 11.00
C VAL A 256 -21.97 -10.96 11.72
N LYS A 257 -23.13 -10.30 11.78
CA LYS A 257 -23.29 -9.03 12.50
C LYS A 257 -22.95 -9.19 13.98
N LYS A 258 -23.41 -10.27 14.61
CA LYS A 258 -23.13 -10.57 16.03
C LYS A 258 -21.64 -10.73 16.28
N VAL A 259 -20.92 -11.45 15.42
CA VAL A 259 -19.46 -11.62 15.52
C VAL A 259 -18.74 -10.28 15.43
N LEU A 260 -19.12 -9.41 14.48
CA LEU A 260 -18.55 -8.08 14.34
C LEU A 260 -18.86 -7.19 15.54
N GLU A 261 -20.09 -7.23 16.07
CA GLU A 261 -20.47 -6.49 17.27
C GLU A 261 -19.73 -6.99 18.52
N ASP A 262 -19.52 -8.30 18.65
CA ASP A 262 -18.79 -8.89 19.76
C ASP A 262 -17.30 -8.50 19.69
N GLU A 263 -16.69 -8.52 18.51
CA GLU A 263 -15.34 -7.98 18.29
C GLU A 263 -15.24 -6.48 18.60
N TYR A 264 -16.27 -5.70 18.26
CA TYR A 264 -16.32 -4.28 18.59
C TYR A 264 -16.48 -4.05 20.10
N LYS A 265 -17.32 -4.83 20.78
CA LYS A 265 -17.52 -4.76 22.24
C LYS A 265 -16.25 -5.13 23.01
N LYS A 266 -15.45 -6.06 22.51
CA LYS A 266 -14.14 -6.43 23.10
C LYS A 266 -13.17 -5.25 23.19
N LEU A 267 -13.31 -4.22 22.35
CA LEU A 267 -12.48 -3.00 22.41
C LEU A 267 -12.79 -2.08 23.60
N GLY A 268 -13.94 -2.27 24.28
CA GLY A 268 -14.36 -1.40 25.38
C GLY A 268 -14.66 0.05 24.96
N ALA A 269 -14.82 0.92 25.96
CA ALA A 269 -15.04 2.36 25.76
C ALA A 269 -13.80 3.03 25.15
N ILE A 270 -14.01 4.14 24.44
CA ILE A 270 -12.90 4.91 23.86
C ILE A 270 -11.99 5.44 24.98
N SER A 271 -10.72 5.10 24.91
CA SER A 271 -9.74 5.52 25.90
C SER A 271 -9.26 6.97 25.64
N SER A 272 -8.78 7.65 26.68
CA SER A 272 -8.23 9.02 26.52
C SER A 272 -7.03 9.05 25.59
N GLN A 273 -6.25 7.96 25.54
CA GLN A 273 -5.07 7.81 24.70
C GLN A 273 -5.44 7.61 23.23
N GLU A 274 -6.53 6.88 22.94
CA GLU A 274 -7.10 6.80 21.59
C GLU A 274 -7.51 8.18 21.08
N ILE A 275 -8.19 8.98 21.92
CA ILE A 275 -8.61 10.34 21.55
C ILE A 275 -7.39 11.22 21.29
N PHE A 276 -6.41 11.22 22.20
CA PHE A 276 -5.21 12.03 22.04
C PHE A 276 -4.42 11.65 20.77
N THR A 277 -4.22 10.35 20.54
CA THR A 277 -3.57 9.86 19.32
C THR A 277 -4.35 10.27 18.06
N GLY A 278 -5.68 10.18 18.10
CA GLY A 278 -6.55 10.63 17.01
C GLY A 278 -6.45 12.13 16.75
N VAL A 279 -6.36 12.94 17.80
CA VAL A 279 -6.14 14.39 17.67
C VAL A 279 -4.77 14.68 17.05
N VAL A 280 -3.68 14.07 17.55
CA VAL A 280 -2.34 14.25 16.97
C VAL A 280 -2.30 13.84 15.50
N PHE A 281 -2.98 12.75 15.15
CA PHE A 281 -3.10 12.28 13.78
C PHE A 281 -3.83 13.29 12.87
N VAL A 282 -4.97 13.82 13.31
CA VAL A 282 -5.71 14.86 12.57
C VAL A 282 -4.88 16.14 12.45
N VAL A 283 -4.21 16.56 13.52
CA VAL A 283 -3.32 17.72 13.50
C VAL A 283 -2.18 17.53 12.50
N MET A 284 -1.56 16.36 12.44
CA MET A 284 -0.50 16.06 11.47
C MET A 284 -0.99 16.21 10.03
N ILE A 285 -2.14 15.62 9.70
CA ILE A 285 -2.73 15.73 8.37
C ILE A 285 -3.04 17.18 8.03
N LEU A 286 -3.66 17.93 8.95
CA LEU A 286 -3.98 19.34 8.72
C LEU A 286 -2.72 20.18 8.49
N LEU A 287 -1.66 19.96 9.27
CA LEU A 287 -0.39 20.66 9.09
C LEU A 287 0.26 20.32 7.75
N TRP A 288 0.26 19.07 7.31
CA TRP A 288 0.76 18.70 5.99
C TRP A 288 -0.04 19.32 4.84
N LEU A 289 -1.38 19.25 4.90
CA LEU A 289 -2.25 19.81 3.86
C LEU A 289 -2.16 21.33 3.77
N THR A 290 -1.97 22.02 4.90
CA THR A 290 -1.93 23.49 4.95
C THR A 290 -0.51 24.07 4.82
N ARG A 291 0.54 23.23 4.72
CA ARG A 291 1.95 23.68 4.63
C ARG A 291 2.20 24.50 3.37
N SER A 292 1.90 23.91 2.22
CA SER A 292 2.10 24.48 0.89
C SER A 292 0.96 24.02 -0.04
N PRO A 293 -0.29 24.47 0.21
CA PRO A 293 -1.46 23.98 -0.50
C PRO A 293 -1.51 24.38 -1.99
N GLY A 294 -0.62 25.26 -2.46
CA GLY A 294 -0.48 25.66 -3.87
C GLY A 294 -1.46 26.75 -4.32
N PHE A 295 -2.69 26.78 -3.81
CA PHE A 295 -3.71 27.78 -4.15
C PHE A 295 -3.73 29.01 -3.23
N ILE A 296 -3.25 28.87 -2.00
CA ILE A 296 -3.13 29.94 -0.99
C ILE A 296 -1.70 29.87 -0.41
N PRO A 297 -1.10 31.00 0.02
CA PRO A 297 0.12 30.96 0.81
C PRO A 297 -0.12 30.15 2.10
N GLY A 298 0.38 28.91 2.13
CA GLY A 298 0.25 28.01 3.28
C GLY A 298 1.02 28.52 4.49
N TRP A 299 0.89 27.87 5.65
CA TRP A 299 1.59 28.32 6.87
C TRP A 299 3.12 28.26 6.73
N GLY A 300 3.67 27.49 5.77
CA GLY A 300 5.09 27.53 5.44
C GLY A 300 5.57 28.91 4.99
N SER A 301 4.68 29.72 4.40
CA SER A 301 4.97 31.10 3.97
C SER A 301 5.14 32.09 5.13
N LEU A 302 4.69 31.74 6.35
CA LEU A 302 4.94 32.52 7.57
C LEU A 302 6.44 32.60 7.91
N PHE A 303 7.27 31.76 7.29
CA PHE A 303 8.72 31.75 7.42
C PHE A 303 9.41 32.16 6.09
N PRO A 304 9.18 33.39 5.57
CA PRO A 304 9.49 33.77 4.20
C PRO A 304 11.01 33.82 3.88
N HIS A 305 11.88 34.03 4.86
CA HIS A 305 13.34 33.97 4.65
C HIS A 305 13.90 32.54 4.74
N LYS A 306 13.06 31.52 4.92
CA LYS A 306 13.43 30.11 5.14
C LYS A 306 12.42 29.11 4.56
N SER A 307 11.73 29.44 3.46
CA SER A 307 10.68 28.61 2.85
C SER A 307 11.08 27.13 2.65
N ASN A 308 12.34 26.87 2.30
CA ASN A 308 12.83 25.50 2.06
C ASN A 308 13.39 24.79 3.31
N TYR A 309 13.38 25.42 4.49
CA TYR A 309 13.96 24.85 5.71
C TYR A 309 12.98 23.99 6.50
N ILE A 310 11.68 24.22 6.32
CA ILE A 310 10.63 23.46 7.00
C ILE A 310 10.02 22.53 5.98
N THR A 311 10.13 21.22 6.22
CA THR A 311 9.59 20.19 5.33
C THR A 311 8.48 19.40 6.02
N ASP A 312 7.82 18.50 5.28
CA ASP A 312 6.85 17.57 5.85
C ASP A 312 7.49 16.68 6.93
N ALA A 313 8.82 16.46 6.86
CA ALA A 313 9.60 15.75 7.86
C ALA A 313 9.66 16.50 9.19
N THR A 314 9.79 17.83 9.17
CA THR A 314 9.83 18.66 10.37
C THR A 314 8.53 18.54 11.17
N VAL A 315 7.39 18.58 10.48
CA VAL A 315 6.05 18.41 11.09
C VAL A 315 5.94 17.03 11.75
N ALA A 316 6.30 15.98 11.02
CA ALA A 316 6.24 14.62 11.50
C ALA A 316 7.14 14.41 12.73
N LEU A 317 8.36 14.96 12.70
CA LEU A 317 9.32 14.80 13.79
C LEU A 317 8.86 15.52 15.06
N VAL A 318 8.33 16.75 14.96
CA VAL A 318 7.83 17.50 16.12
C VAL A 318 6.68 16.75 16.80
N LEU A 319 5.71 16.25 16.02
CA LEU A 319 4.58 15.50 16.55
C LEU A 319 4.99 14.11 17.06
N GLY A 320 5.94 13.45 16.39
CA GLY A 320 6.49 12.16 16.84
C GLY A 320 7.22 12.29 18.18
N VAL A 321 8.05 13.33 18.33
CA VAL A 321 8.75 13.64 19.58
C VAL A 321 7.77 13.99 20.71
N LEU A 322 6.68 14.70 20.40
CA LEU A 322 5.62 15.01 21.37
C LEU A 322 5.06 13.73 22.04
N LEU A 323 4.94 12.62 21.31
CA LEU A 323 4.43 11.35 21.83
C LEU A 323 5.37 10.70 22.88
N PHE A 324 6.65 11.08 22.93
CA PHE A 324 7.55 10.65 24.00
C PHE A 324 7.43 11.49 25.28
N PHE A 325 6.96 12.74 25.16
CA PHE A 325 6.82 13.66 26.28
C PHE A 325 5.45 13.62 26.96
N VAL A 326 4.39 13.31 26.22
CA VAL A 326 3.03 13.31 26.77
C VAL A 326 2.80 12.03 27.58
N PRO A 327 2.38 12.13 28.85
CA PRO A 327 2.06 10.96 29.66
C PRO A 327 0.76 10.31 29.17
N ALA A 328 0.78 9.00 29.00
CA ALA A 328 -0.36 8.19 28.58
C ALA A 328 -1.46 8.12 29.66
N HIS A 329 -1.09 8.23 30.93
CA HIS A 329 -2.03 8.20 32.06
C HIS A 329 -1.98 9.54 32.81
N GLY A 330 -3.06 9.89 33.51
CA GLY A 330 -3.11 11.07 34.38
C GLY A 330 -2.04 11.05 35.49
N PRO A 331 -1.98 12.08 36.36
CA PRO A 331 -0.91 12.27 37.36
C PRO A 331 -0.92 11.24 38.50
N SER A 332 -0.70 9.96 38.19
CA SER A 332 -0.56 8.84 39.14
C SER A 332 0.75 8.08 38.89
N ARG A 333 1.18 7.32 39.91
CA ARG A 333 2.57 7.05 40.34
C ARG A 333 3.59 6.46 39.35
N LYS A 334 3.23 6.09 38.12
CA LYS A 334 4.18 5.61 37.10
C LYS A 334 4.03 6.41 35.82
N TYR A 335 5.05 7.21 35.50
CA TYR A 335 5.15 7.89 34.22
C TYR A 335 5.31 6.85 33.11
N GLU A 336 4.30 6.79 32.24
CA GLU A 336 4.36 6.06 30.98
C GLU A 336 4.05 7.06 29.88
N SER A 337 4.93 7.20 28.89
CA SER A 337 4.71 8.07 27.72
C SER A 337 3.75 7.40 26.73
N MET A 338 3.18 8.18 25.80
CA MET A 338 2.29 7.63 24.75
C MET A 338 2.97 6.51 23.96
N ILE A 339 4.27 6.65 23.69
CA ILE A 339 5.12 5.60 23.11
C ILE A 339 6.47 5.52 23.85
N SER A 340 7.05 4.33 23.91
CA SER A 340 8.39 4.08 24.45
C SER A 340 9.43 3.89 23.33
N TRP A 341 10.71 4.10 23.65
CA TRP A 341 11.80 3.87 22.68
C TRP A 341 11.82 2.43 22.17
N LYS A 342 11.54 1.47 23.06
CA LYS A 342 11.52 0.04 22.72
C LYS A 342 10.41 -0.28 21.71
N GLU A 343 9.23 0.31 21.87
CA GLU A 343 8.12 0.15 20.92
C GLU A 343 8.47 0.79 19.57
N PHE A 344 8.97 2.03 19.58
CA PHE A 344 9.42 2.70 18.36
C PHE A 344 10.51 1.90 17.62
N GLN A 345 11.54 1.44 18.32
CA GLN A 345 12.63 0.67 17.76
C GLN A 345 12.14 -0.63 17.09
N ALA A 346 11.12 -1.28 17.67
CA ALA A 346 10.53 -2.49 17.13
C ALA A 346 9.67 -2.22 15.88
N SER A 347 8.96 -1.09 15.83
CA SER A 347 8.15 -0.68 14.68
C SER A 347 8.95 -0.06 13.54
N MET A 348 10.17 0.43 13.79
CA MET A 348 10.98 1.12 12.79
C MET A 348 11.44 0.18 11.66
N PRO A 349 11.13 0.48 10.37
CA PRO A 349 11.53 -0.35 9.24
C PRO A 349 12.99 -0.05 8.82
N TRP A 350 13.95 -0.50 9.63
CA TRP A 350 15.39 -0.28 9.38
C TRP A 350 15.86 -0.75 8.00
N GLN A 351 15.25 -1.80 7.47
CA GLN A 351 15.55 -2.30 6.13
C GLN A 351 15.23 -1.26 5.05
N VAL A 352 14.08 -0.60 5.15
CA VAL A 352 13.66 0.46 4.22
C VAL A 352 14.58 1.67 4.37
N ALA A 353 14.87 2.10 5.60
CA ALA A 353 15.79 3.21 5.85
C ALA A 353 17.16 3.02 5.16
N LEU A 354 17.79 1.86 5.34
CA LEU A 354 19.07 1.54 4.70
C LEU A 354 18.96 1.35 3.18
N LEU A 355 17.89 0.73 2.70
CA LEU A 355 17.65 0.50 1.29
C LEU A 355 17.53 1.81 0.51
N VAL A 356 16.77 2.74 1.08
CA VAL A 356 16.59 4.10 0.55
C VAL A 356 17.95 4.81 0.44
N GLY A 357 18.76 4.79 1.50
CA GLY A 357 20.11 5.37 1.49
C GLY A 357 21.05 4.75 0.45
N GLY A 358 21.00 3.43 0.28
CA GLY A 358 21.77 2.73 -0.76
C GLY A 358 21.31 3.07 -2.19
N GLY A 359 20.02 3.34 -2.37
CA GLY A 359 19.47 3.83 -3.61
C GLY A 359 19.98 5.20 -4.02
N PHE A 360 20.08 6.11 -3.05
CA PHE A 360 20.64 7.46 -3.27
C PHE A 360 22.12 7.44 -3.58
N ALA A 361 22.87 6.65 -2.81
CA ALA A 361 24.26 6.41 -3.14
C ALA A 361 24.37 5.93 -4.60
N LEU A 362 23.56 4.94 -5.01
CA LEU A 362 23.56 4.41 -6.37
C LEU A 362 23.19 5.46 -7.43
N ALA A 363 22.19 6.30 -7.18
CA ALA A 363 21.80 7.39 -8.07
C ALA A 363 22.94 8.40 -8.24
N LYS A 364 23.54 8.85 -7.14
CA LYS A 364 24.67 9.79 -7.16
C LYS A 364 25.90 9.17 -7.82
N GLY A 365 26.19 7.91 -7.55
CA GLY A 365 27.27 7.17 -8.22
C GLY A 365 27.03 6.98 -9.72
N ALA A 366 25.78 6.85 -10.18
CA ALA A 366 25.44 6.78 -11.59
C ALA A 366 25.65 8.13 -12.31
N GLU A 367 25.40 9.24 -11.62
CA GLU A 367 25.70 10.59 -12.10
C GLU A 367 27.22 10.81 -12.20
N GLU A 368 27.96 10.59 -11.11
CA GLU A 368 29.42 10.82 -11.03
C GLU A 368 30.20 9.92 -12.01
N SER A 369 29.69 8.72 -12.32
CA SER A 369 30.31 7.81 -13.30
C SER A 369 29.95 8.11 -14.76
N GLY A 370 29.04 9.05 -15.03
CA GLY A 370 28.52 9.33 -16.37
C GLY A 370 27.59 8.26 -16.93
N LEU A 371 27.18 7.28 -16.11
CA LEU A 371 26.27 6.21 -16.51
C LEU A 371 24.88 6.77 -16.86
N SER A 372 24.39 7.75 -16.09
CA SER A 372 23.11 8.43 -16.36
C SER A 372 23.08 9.03 -17.77
N LEU A 373 24.15 9.73 -18.17
CA LEU A 373 24.31 10.32 -19.50
C LEU A 373 24.39 9.25 -20.60
N TRP A 374 25.10 8.15 -20.35
CA TRP A 374 25.21 7.06 -21.31
C TRP A 374 23.86 6.37 -21.56
N VAL A 375 23.10 6.09 -20.50
CA VAL A 375 21.75 5.52 -20.61
C VAL A 375 20.82 6.48 -21.36
N ALA A 376 20.86 7.78 -21.03
CA ALA A 376 20.09 8.80 -21.72
C ALA A 376 20.34 8.81 -23.24
N ARG A 377 21.61 8.75 -23.68
CA ARG A 377 21.99 8.69 -25.10
C ARG A 377 21.47 7.45 -25.83
N LEU A 378 21.40 6.30 -25.15
CA LEU A 378 20.83 5.07 -25.73
C LEU A 378 19.32 5.17 -25.97
N MET A 379 18.65 6.03 -25.22
CA MET A 379 17.19 6.16 -25.24
C MET A 379 16.68 7.30 -26.14
N THR A 380 17.57 8.12 -26.71
CA THR A 380 17.19 9.18 -27.65
C THR A 380 16.28 8.71 -28.81
N PRO A 381 16.42 7.50 -29.38
CA PRO A 381 15.49 6.99 -30.40
C PRO A 381 14.04 6.81 -29.94
N LEU A 382 13.79 6.75 -28.62
CA LEU A 382 12.43 6.65 -28.07
C LEU A 382 11.70 8.01 -28.08
N GLY A 383 12.40 9.11 -28.37
CA GLY A 383 11.80 10.46 -28.44
C GLY A 383 10.75 10.63 -29.54
N ASP A 384 10.74 9.74 -30.55
CA ASP A 384 9.74 9.75 -31.64
C ASP A 384 8.40 9.13 -31.23
N LEU A 385 8.34 8.43 -30.09
CA LEU A 385 7.10 7.83 -29.59
C LEU A 385 6.24 8.87 -28.87
N PRO A 386 4.89 8.78 -28.97
CA PRO A 386 4.01 9.56 -28.12
C PRO A 386 4.35 9.34 -26.65
N VAL A 387 4.45 10.42 -25.88
CA VAL A 387 4.89 10.39 -24.47
C VAL A 387 4.10 9.37 -23.64
N LEU A 388 2.78 9.31 -23.84
CA LEU A 388 1.91 8.34 -23.16
C LEU A 388 2.25 6.88 -23.49
N ALA A 389 2.72 6.59 -24.71
CA ALA A 389 3.18 5.26 -25.09
C ALA A 389 4.45 4.88 -24.33
N THR A 390 5.41 5.80 -24.21
CA THR A 390 6.64 5.62 -23.42
C THR A 390 6.33 5.38 -21.94
N VAL A 391 5.43 6.18 -21.36
CA VAL A 391 4.94 5.99 -19.99
C VAL A 391 4.28 4.61 -19.83
N THR A 392 3.44 4.22 -20.77
CA THR A 392 2.74 2.92 -20.73
C THR A 392 3.72 1.75 -20.78
N ILE A 393 4.71 1.80 -21.67
CA ILE A 393 5.75 0.76 -21.77
C ILE A 393 6.54 0.67 -20.45
N ALA A 394 6.95 1.82 -19.90
CA ALA A 394 7.66 1.86 -18.61
C ALA A 394 6.79 1.25 -17.48
N CYS A 395 5.52 1.63 -17.41
CA CYS A 395 4.57 1.09 -16.43
C CYS A 395 4.41 -0.43 -16.55
N LEU A 396 4.30 -0.97 -17.76
CA LEU A 396 4.18 -2.41 -17.98
C LEU A 396 5.44 -3.18 -17.58
N ILE A 397 6.63 -2.65 -17.91
CA ILE A 397 7.91 -3.25 -17.50
C ILE A 397 8.03 -3.24 -15.96
N VAL A 398 7.71 -2.12 -15.31
CA VAL A 398 7.80 -2.01 -13.86
C VAL A 398 6.79 -2.91 -13.16
N THR A 399 5.54 -2.94 -13.65
CA THR A 399 4.47 -3.80 -13.10
C THR A 399 4.81 -5.28 -13.24
N THR A 400 5.47 -5.69 -14.33
CA THR A 400 5.88 -7.09 -14.50
C THR A 400 7.09 -7.44 -13.64
N LEU A 401 8.09 -6.56 -13.53
CA LEU A 401 9.27 -6.84 -12.71
C LEU A 401 8.93 -6.89 -11.22
N THR A 402 8.01 -6.05 -10.75
CA THR A 402 7.63 -6.01 -9.34
C THR A 402 6.89 -7.27 -8.86
N GLU A 403 6.48 -8.16 -9.76
CA GLU A 403 5.89 -9.45 -9.38
C GLU A 403 6.93 -10.48 -8.91
N VAL A 404 8.20 -10.25 -9.26
CA VAL A 404 9.31 -11.14 -8.92
C VAL A 404 10.38 -10.45 -8.07
N THR A 405 10.17 -9.18 -7.72
CA THR A 405 11.14 -8.36 -6.99
C THR A 405 10.42 -7.41 -6.04
N SER A 406 10.99 -7.17 -4.86
CA SER A 406 10.44 -6.24 -3.87
C SER A 406 10.17 -4.83 -4.44
N ASN A 407 9.02 -4.24 -4.14
CA ASN A 407 8.61 -2.91 -4.62
C ASN A 407 9.69 -1.84 -4.40
N ALA A 408 10.32 -1.86 -3.22
CA ALA A 408 11.35 -0.90 -2.84
C ALA A 408 12.64 -1.09 -3.65
N ALA A 409 13.00 -2.34 -3.95
CA ALA A 409 14.14 -2.65 -4.80
C ALA A 409 13.88 -2.24 -6.26
N THR A 410 12.70 -2.58 -6.79
CA THR A 410 12.27 -2.24 -8.15
C THR A 410 12.37 -0.73 -8.40
N ILE A 411 11.78 0.09 -7.52
CA ILE A 411 11.79 1.55 -7.74
C ILE A 411 13.20 2.14 -7.64
N THR A 412 14.04 1.62 -6.74
CA THR A 412 15.42 2.07 -6.56
C THR A 412 16.29 1.82 -7.80
N ILE A 413 15.99 0.74 -8.55
CA ILE A 413 16.66 0.45 -9.82
C ILE A 413 16.16 1.37 -10.94
N PHE A 414 14.85 1.60 -11.02
CA PHE A 414 14.26 2.28 -12.17
C PHE A 414 14.31 3.81 -12.11
N LEU A 415 14.23 4.46 -10.94
CA LEU A 415 14.25 5.93 -10.87
C LEU A 415 15.52 6.55 -11.51
N PRO A 416 16.75 6.04 -11.23
CA PRO A 416 17.97 6.54 -11.87
C PRO A 416 18.07 6.28 -13.38
N ILE A 417 17.19 5.43 -13.93
CA ILE A 417 17.14 5.12 -15.37
C ILE A 417 16.09 5.99 -16.05
N LEU A 418 14.90 6.08 -15.44
CA LEU A 418 13.75 6.77 -16.00
C LEU A 418 13.87 8.30 -15.90
N SER A 419 14.63 8.82 -14.95
CA SER A 419 14.87 10.27 -14.80
C SER A 419 15.73 10.82 -15.95
N PRO A 420 16.95 10.30 -16.21
CA PRO A 420 17.74 10.73 -17.36
C PRO A 420 17.04 10.46 -18.70
N LEU A 421 16.21 9.40 -18.77
CA LEU A 421 15.36 9.14 -19.93
C LEU A 421 14.41 10.31 -20.19
N ALA A 422 13.69 10.76 -19.17
CA ALA A 422 12.74 11.86 -19.28
C ALA A 422 13.41 13.16 -19.72
N GLU A 423 14.58 13.46 -19.14
CA GLU A 423 15.42 14.60 -19.49
C GLU A 423 15.87 14.54 -20.96
N ALA A 424 16.30 13.37 -21.43
CA ALA A 424 16.81 13.17 -22.79
C ALA A 424 15.74 13.32 -23.87
N ILE A 425 14.50 12.92 -23.59
CA ILE A 425 13.36 13.07 -24.51
C ILE A 425 12.62 14.41 -24.31
N HIS A 426 13.14 15.31 -23.47
CA HIS A 426 12.53 16.60 -23.13
C HIS A 426 11.08 16.49 -22.64
N VAL A 427 10.80 15.49 -21.81
CA VAL A 427 9.49 15.29 -21.16
C VAL A 427 9.60 15.62 -19.68
N ASN A 428 8.55 16.20 -19.10
CA ASN A 428 8.49 16.45 -17.66
C ASN A 428 8.80 15.14 -16.87
N PRO A 429 9.86 15.09 -16.05
CA PRO A 429 10.25 13.88 -15.33
C PRO A 429 9.13 13.27 -14.49
N LEU A 430 8.27 14.10 -13.90
CA LEU A 430 7.12 13.64 -13.10
C LEU A 430 6.14 12.79 -13.93
N TYR A 431 6.06 13.03 -15.24
CA TYR A 431 5.14 12.33 -16.12
C TYR A 431 5.49 10.85 -16.31
N ILE A 432 6.76 10.48 -16.09
CA ILE A 432 7.26 9.10 -16.17
C ILE A 432 7.51 8.52 -14.77
N LEU A 433 8.09 9.32 -13.86
CA LEU A 433 8.51 8.82 -12.55
C LEU A 433 7.33 8.54 -11.60
N ILE A 434 6.27 9.37 -11.62
CA ILE A 434 5.09 9.13 -10.78
C ILE A 434 4.40 7.81 -11.19
N PRO A 435 4.05 7.59 -12.47
CA PRO A 435 3.40 6.34 -12.87
C PRO A 435 4.27 5.10 -12.59
N ALA A 436 5.57 5.17 -12.90
CA ALA A 436 6.48 4.07 -12.61
C ALA A 436 6.52 3.73 -11.11
N THR A 437 6.54 4.76 -10.24
CA THR A 437 6.49 4.57 -8.78
C THR A 437 5.23 3.84 -8.35
N LEU A 438 4.06 4.30 -8.81
CA LEU A 438 2.78 3.68 -8.43
C LEU A 438 2.66 2.24 -8.96
N CYS A 439 3.16 1.96 -10.16
CA CYS A 439 3.21 0.63 -10.75
C CYS A 439 4.03 -0.39 -9.94
N THR A 440 5.04 0.04 -9.17
CA THR A 440 5.74 -0.89 -8.26
C THR A 440 4.85 -1.45 -7.17
N SER A 441 3.72 -0.81 -6.87
CA SER A 441 2.75 -1.33 -5.90
C SER A 441 1.70 -2.24 -6.52
N PHE A 442 1.71 -2.42 -7.85
CA PHE A 442 0.79 -3.30 -8.59
C PHE A 442 1.36 -4.72 -8.70
N SER A 443 1.68 -5.30 -7.54
CA SER A 443 2.21 -6.65 -7.37
C SER A 443 1.09 -7.60 -6.90
N PHE A 444 0.20 -8.00 -7.82
CA PHE A 444 -1.03 -8.73 -7.49
C PHE A 444 -1.04 -10.20 -7.93
N LEU A 445 -0.07 -10.68 -8.71
CA LEU A 445 -0.15 -12.01 -9.33
C LEU A 445 0.34 -13.16 -8.43
N LEU A 446 1.47 -12.98 -7.75
CA LEU A 446 2.17 -14.07 -7.05
C LEU A 446 2.18 -13.89 -5.53
N PRO A 447 2.01 -14.96 -4.72
CA PRO A 447 2.05 -14.85 -3.26
C PRO A 447 3.36 -14.26 -2.74
N VAL A 448 4.46 -14.55 -3.45
CA VAL A 448 5.81 -14.11 -3.08
C VAL A 448 6.08 -12.66 -3.47
N SER A 449 5.26 -12.06 -4.36
CA SER A 449 5.55 -10.72 -4.90
C SER A 449 5.47 -9.62 -3.84
N ASN A 450 4.67 -9.80 -2.79
CA ASN A 450 4.56 -8.85 -1.70
C ASN A 450 4.15 -9.55 -0.39
N PRO A 451 4.74 -9.21 0.77
CA PRO A 451 4.37 -9.83 2.04
C PRO A 451 2.87 -9.84 2.40
N PRO A 452 2.02 -8.83 2.07
CA PRO A 452 0.57 -8.93 2.24
C PRO A 452 -0.06 -10.14 1.52
N ASN A 453 0.39 -10.45 0.31
CA ASN A 453 -0.09 -11.60 -0.47
C ASN A 453 0.34 -12.92 0.19
N ALA A 454 1.58 -12.99 0.69
CA ALA A 454 2.09 -14.16 1.40
C ALA A 454 1.31 -14.44 2.70
N VAL A 455 0.96 -13.39 3.45
CA VAL A 455 0.17 -13.52 4.69
C VAL A 455 -1.18 -14.15 4.40
N VAL A 456 -1.93 -13.67 3.41
CA VAL A 456 -3.25 -14.24 3.09
C VAL A 456 -3.15 -15.64 2.50
N TYR A 457 -2.07 -15.93 1.77
CA TYR A 457 -1.80 -17.28 1.24
C TYR A 457 -1.54 -18.29 2.35
N ALA A 458 -0.88 -17.88 3.44
CA ALA A 458 -0.59 -18.73 4.59
C ALA A 458 -1.85 -19.23 5.34
N TYR A 459 -3.00 -18.55 5.21
CA TYR A 459 -4.27 -19.02 5.78
C TYR A 459 -4.85 -20.24 5.03
N GLY A 460 -4.31 -20.60 3.85
CA GLY A 460 -4.64 -21.85 3.16
C GLY A 460 -5.97 -21.86 2.40
N HIS A 461 -6.71 -20.76 2.36
CA HIS A 461 -8.00 -20.67 1.66
C HIS A 461 -7.87 -20.45 0.14
N ILE A 462 -6.69 -20.06 -0.35
CA ILE A 462 -6.45 -19.60 -1.74
C ILE A 462 -5.40 -20.44 -2.47
N THR A 463 -5.56 -20.61 -3.78
CA THR A 463 -4.54 -21.23 -4.64
C THR A 463 -3.79 -20.17 -5.45
N ILE A 464 -2.59 -20.49 -5.95
CA ILE A 464 -1.79 -19.58 -6.79
C ILE A 464 -2.59 -19.17 -8.03
N MET A 465 -3.31 -20.10 -8.65
CA MET A 465 -4.10 -19.82 -9.85
C MET A 465 -5.29 -18.89 -9.59
N ASP A 466 -5.89 -18.93 -8.40
CA ASP A 466 -6.93 -17.97 -8.01
C ASP A 466 -6.34 -16.55 -7.94
N MET A 467 -5.14 -16.43 -7.37
CA MET A 467 -4.44 -15.16 -7.22
C MET A 467 -4.00 -14.59 -8.57
N VAL A 468 -3.40 -15.41 -9.44
CA VAL A 468 -2.97 -14.98 -10.79
C VAL A 468 -4.16 -14.48 -11.61
N LYS A 469 -5.28 -15.21 -11.63
CA LYS A 469 -6.49 -14.79 -12.38
C LYS A 469 -7.06 -13.49 -11.85
N ALA A 470 -7.17 -13.37 -10.53
CA ALA A 470 -7.64 -12.14 -9.90
C ALA A 470 -6.68 -10.98 -10.16
N GLY A 471 -5.38 -11.20 -9.98
CA GLY A 471 -4.32 -10.21 -10.07
C GLY A 471 -4.13 -9.67 -11.48
N LEU A 472 -4.28 -10.48 -12.53
CA LEU A 472 -4.20 -9.99 -13.92
C LEU A 472 -5.26 -8.91 -14.19
N GLY A 473 -6.48 -9.11 -13.70
CA GLY A 473 -7.54 -8.11 -13.82
C GLY A 473 -7.23 -6.84 -13.03
N VAL A 474 -6.70 -6.98 -11.81
CA VAL A 474 -6.38 -5.84 -10.94
C VAL A 474 -5.16 -5.04 -11.44
N ASN A 475 -4.13 -5.70 -11.98
CA ASN A 475 -3.00 -5.03 -12.64
C ASN A 475 -3.50 -4.19 -13.83
N MET A 476 -4.40 -4.74 -14.65
CA MET A 476 -4.98 -4.01 -15.77
C MET A 476 -5.81 -2.81 -15.29
N ILE A 477 -6.66 -3.00 -14.28
CA ILE A 477 -7.44 -1.92 -13.64
C ILE A 477 -6.50 -0.84 -13.11
N GLY A 478 -5.41 -1.21 -12.44
CA GLY A 478 -4.45 -0.28 -11.86
C GLY A 478 -3.72 0.56 -12.91
N VAL A 479 -3.17 -0.09 -13.94
CA VAL A 479 -2.49 0.62 -15.03
C VAL A 479 -3.47 1.56 -15.75
N LEU A 480 -4.70 1.13 -16.05
CA LEU A 480 -5.69 1.98 -16.71
C LEU A 480 -6.15 3.15 -15.83
N ALA A 481 -6.40 2.92 -14.54
CA ALA A 481 -6.79 3.98 -13.61
C ALA A 481 -5.67 5.02 -13.45
N LEU A 482 -4.41 4.56 -13.40
CA LEU A 482 -3.24 5.40 -13.34
C LEU A 482 -3.06 6.24 -14.61
N LEU A 483 -3.14 5.62 -15.79
CA LEU A 483 -3.05 6.34 -17.06
C LEU A 483 -4.17 7.36 -17.22
N LEU A 484 -5.40 7.01 -16.82
CA LEU A 484 -6.53 7.93 -16.79
C LEU A 484 -6.23 9.13 -15.89
N ALA A 485 -5.75 8.90 -14.67
CA ALA A 485 -5.44 9.96 -13.72
C ALA A 485 -4.38 10.92 -14.25
N ILE A 486 -3.31 10.36 -14.79
CA ILE A 486 -2.16 11.09 -15.30
C ILE A 486 -2.53 11.92 -16.53
N ALA A 487 -3.39 11.38 -17.41
CA ALA A 487 -3.88 12.07 -18.60
C ALA A 487 -5.03 13.07 -18.33
N THR A 488 -5.60 13.12 -17.12
CA THR A 488 -6.75 13.99 -16.82
C THR A 488 -6.44 15.02 -15.72
N TRP A 489 -6.38 14.62 -14.46
CA TRP A 489 -6.14 15.53 -13.34
C TRP A 489 -4.66 15.62 -12.93
N GLY A 490 -3.81 14.70 -13.37
CA GLY A 490 -2.36 14.78 -13.18
C GLY A 490 -1.73 15.96 -13.92
N ILE A 491 -2.16 16.20 -15.17
CA ILE A 491 -1.69 17.32 -16.01
C ILE A 491 -1.87 18.68 -15.30
N PRO A 492 -3.08 19.10 -14.87
CA PRO A 492 -3.26 20.41 -14.24
C PRO A 492 -2.61 20.49 -12.86
N LEU A 493 -2.42 19.35 -12.16
CA LEU A 493 -1.84 19.33 -10.82
C LEU A 493 -0.32 19.53 -10.82
N PHE A 494 0.38 19.01 -11.85
CA PHE A 494 1.85 19.04 -11.91
C PHE A 494 2.42 19.72 -13.17
N SER A 495 1.56 20.30 -14.02
CA SER A 495 1.94 20.89 -15.31
C SER A 495 2.73 19.90 -16.18
N LEU A 496 2.21 18.69 -16.32
CA LEU A 496 2.90 17.56 -16.98
C LEU A 496 3.15 17.78 -18.48
N ASP A 497 2.35 18.62 -19.14
CA ASP A 497 2.46 18.92 -20.58
C ASP A 497 3.63 19.83 -20.94
N THR A 498 4.23 20.50 -19.95
CA THR A 498 5.34 21.44 -20.15
C THR A 498 6.61 20.89 -19.53
N TYR A 499 7.74 21.05 -20.23
CA TYR A 499 9.04 20.79 -19.63
C TYR A 499 9.31 21.85 -18.55
N PRO A 500 9.50 21.45 -17.29
CA PRO A 500 9.62 22.41 -16.20
C PRO A 500 10.98 23.08 -16.18
N GLU A 501 11.03 24.35 -15.77
CA GLU A 501 12.28 25.13 -15.68
C GLU A 501 13.28 24.57 -14.66
N TRP A 502 12.81 23.82 -13.66
CA TRP A 502 13.66 23.17 -12.66
C TRP A 502 14.34 21.90 -13.17
N ALA A 503 13.90 21.32 -14.30
CA ALA A 503 14.50 20.11 -14.83
C ALA A 503 15.74 20.46 -15.68
N PRO A 504 16.86 19.72 -15.56
CA PRO A 504 18.07 19.98 -16.34
C PRO A 504 17.78 19.90 -17.84
N THR A 505 18.26 20.86 -18.64
CA THR A 505 18.19 20.75 -20.10
C THR A 505 19.29 19.83 -20.60
N PHE A 506 18.93 18.75 -21.28
CA PHE A 506 19.89 17.84 -21.89
C PHE A 506 20.63 18.54 -23.05
N ASN A 507 21.84 19.06 -22.80
CA ASN A 507 22.70 19.59 -23.85
C ASN A 507 23.56 18.44 -24.42
N SER A 508 23.22 17.99 -25.62
CA SER A 508 23.94 16.93 -26.35
C SER A 508 25.39 17.28 -26.74
N THR A 509 25.86 18.50 -26.44
CA THR A 509 27.14 19.06 -26.88
C THR A 509 28.28 18.99 -25.88
N THR A 510 28.07 18.54 -24.64
CA THR A 510 29.19 18.26 -23.72
C THR A 510 29.55 16.77 -23.73
N PRO A 511 30.83 16.43 -24.00
CA PRO A 511 31.29 15.06 -24.25
C PRO A 511 31.01 14.09 -23.10
#